data_AF-A0A6M3L1I4-F1
#
_entry.id   AF-A0A6M3L1I4-F1
#
_cell.length_a   1.000
_cell.length_b   1.000
_cell.length_c   1.000
_cell.angle_alpha   90.00
_cell.angle_beta   90.00
_cell.angle_gamma   90.00
#
_symmetry.space_group_name_H-M   'P 1'
#
loop_
_entity.id
_entity.type
_entity.pdbx_description
1 polymer ?
#
loop_
_entity_poly.entity_id
_entity_poly.type
_entity_poly.pdbx_seq_one_letter_code
_entity_poly.pdbx_strand_id
1 'polypeptide(L)'
;MEETKLKEQINAVVEVREHFDKLATFKKDALAKWEYDNNELLAEIILCTSVKAEAEDKLRELALQAYAETGEKAVAPGVGIRVRTLLGYSTKEAFEWAIEHKLALKLDPSAFEKIAKTSNIPFVSMTEEPTATIATELARVE
;
A
#
# COMPACT_ATOMS: atom_id res chain seq x y z
N MET A 1 -36.55 43.92 20.34
CA MET A 1 -35.16 44.12 19.88
C MET A 1 -34.48 42.78 19.60
N GLU A 2 -34.58 41.77 20.47
CA GLU A 2 -34.06 40.41 20.19
C GLU A 2 -34.75 39.72 19.02
N GLU A 3 -36.08 39.84 18.89
CA GLU A 3 -36.82 39.24 17.77
C GLU A 3 -36.40 39.79 16.40
N THR A 4 -36.01 41.07 16.34
CA THR A 4 -35.51 41.72 15.12
C THR A 4 -34.14 41.18 14.74
N LYS A 5 -33.22 41.07 15.70
CA LYS A 5 -31.89 40.48 15.49
C LYS A 5 -31.96 39.02 15.04
N LEU A 6 -32.90 38.25 15.59
CA LEU A 6 -33.11 36.86 15.18
C LEU A 6 -33.57 36.78 13.71
N LYS A 7 -34.52 37.63 13.29
CA LYS A 7 -34.98 37.68 11.89
C LYS A 7 -33.86 38.11 10.93
N GLU A 8 -33.05 39.09 11.30
CA GLU A 8 -31.86 39.50 10.53
C GLU A 8 -30.87 38.36 10.36
N GLN A 9 -30.57 37.62 11.44
CA GLN A 9 -29.66 36.48 11.38
C GLN A 9 -30.21 35.33 10.54
N ILE A 10 -31.53 35.05 10.60
CA ILE A 10 -32.16 34.05 9.76
C ILE A 10 -32.01 34.41 8.27
N ASN A 11 -32.27 35.67 7.91
CA ASN A 11 -32.11 36.14 6.52
C ASN A 11 -30.66 36.03 6.05
N ALA A 12 -29.69 36.41 6.90
CA ALA A 12 -28.27 36.25 6.59
C ALA A 12 -27.90 34.77 6.35
N VAL A 13 -28.43 33.84 7.15
CA VAL A 13 -28.20 32.40 6.95
C VAL A 13 -28.84 31.90 5.65
N VAL A 14 -30.03 32.39 5.30
CA VAL A 14 -30.69 32.03 4.04
C VAL A 14 -29.85 32.50 2.84
N GLU A 15 -29.42 33.77 2.83
CA GLU A 15 -28.59 34.32 1.76
C GLU A 15 -27.27 33.55 1.58
N VAL A 16 -26.59 33.24 2.70
CA VAL A 16 -25.35 32.47 2.66
C VAL A 16 -25.58 31.06 2.12
N ARG A 17 -26.68 30.40 2.50
CA ARG A 17 -27.03 29.07 1.98
C ARG A 17 -27.31 29.09 0.49
N GLU A 18 -28.12 30.04 0.03
CA GLU A 18 -28.40 30.19 -1.40
C GLU A 18 -27.14 30.45 -2.22
N HIS A 19 -26.23 31.28 -1.69
CA HIS A 19 -24.95 31.53 -2.34
C HIS A 19 -24.06 30.28 -2.35
N PHE A 20 -23.98 29.56 -1.23
CA PHE A 20 -23.25 28.31 -1.12
C PHE A 20 -23.77 27.27 -2.12
N ASP A 21 -25.09 27.07 -2.20
CA ASP A 21 -25.70 26.10 -3.10
C ASP A 21 -25.41 26.43 -4.57
N LYS A 22 -25.44 27.72 -4.95
CA LYS A 22 -25.04 28.18 -6.28
C LYS A 22 -23.58 27.84 -6.58
N LEU A 23 -22.67 28.12 -5.65
CA LEU A 23 -21.25 27.82 -5.81
C LEU A 23 -20.99 26.30 -5.87
N ALA A 24 -21.70 25.52 -5.07
CA ALA A 24 -21.60 24.06 -5.08
C ALA A 24 -22.05 23.47 -6.42
N THR A 25 -23.17 23.94 -6.98
CA THR A 25 -23.62 23.55 -8.32
C THR A 25 -22.61 23.98 -9.38
N PHE A 26 -22.14 25.23 -9.35
CA PHE A 26 -21.15 25.70 -10.32
C PHE A 26 -19.85 24.87 -10.29
N LYS A 27 -19.34 24.56 -9.09
CA LYS A 27 -18.18 23.68 -8.93
C LYS A 27 -18.43 22.30 -9.53
N LYS A 28 -19.60 21.71 -9.27
CA LYS A 28 -19.97 20.39 -9.80
C LYS A 28 -20.00 20.41 -11.32
N ASP A 29 -20.63 21.41 -11.92
CA ASP A 29 -20.76 21.53 -13.37
C ASP A 29 -19.40 21.80 -14.04
N ALA A 30 -18.57 22.64 -13.43
CA ALA A 30 -17.22 22.92 -13.89
C ALA A 30 -16.33 21.65 -13.85
N LEU A 31 -16.44 20.85 -12.79
CA LEU A 31 -15.72 19.58 -12.68
C LEU A 31 -16.21 18.58 -13.73
N ALA A 32 -17.53 18.41 -13.89
CA ALA A 32 -18.10 17.51 -14.89
C ALA A 32 -17.69 17.92 -16.32
N LYS A 33 -17.65 19.22 -16.61
CA LYS A 33 -17.16 19.72 -17.90
C LYS A 33 -15.67 19.42 -18.09
N TRP A 34 -14.85 19.67 -17.07
CA TRP A 34 -13.42 19.37 -17.14
C TRP A 34 -13.17 17.87 -17.35
N GLU A 35 -13.88 16.99 -16.65
CA GLU A 35 -13.79 15.53 -16.84
C GLU A 35 -14.21 15.13 -18.26
N TYR A 36 -15.29 15.71 -18.78
CA TYR A 36 -15.73 15.46 -20.16
C TYR A 36 -14.69 15.91 -21.19
N ASP A 37 -14.18 17.14 -21.06
CA ASP A 37 -13.19 17.71 -21.98
C ASP A 37 -11.85 16.94 -21.94
N ASN A 38 -11.51 16.33 -20.80
CA ASN A 38 -10.25 15.60 -20.60
C ASN A 38 -10.42 14.07 -20.64
N ASN A 39 -11.58 13.56 -21.05
CA ASN A 39 -11.89 12.14 -20.99
C ASN A 39 -10.89 11.27 -21.78
N GLU A 40 -10.43 11.74 -22.95
CA GLU A 40 -9.44 11.03 -23.76
C GLU A 40 -8.09 10.90 -23.04
N LEU A 41 -7.61 12.00 -22.45
CA LEU A 41 -6.38 12.01 -21.66
C LEU A 41 -6.50 11.09 -20.43
N LEU A 42 -7.63 11.14 -19.73
CA LEU A 42 -7.88 10.26 -18.59
C LEU A 42 -7.91 8.78 -18.99
N ALA A 43 -8.53 8.46 -20.13
CA ALA A 43 -8.53 7.11 -20.68
C ALA A 43 -7.12 6.65 -21.08
N GLU A 44 -6.32 7.52 -21.69
CA GLU A 44 -4.93 7.23 -22.04
C GLU A 44 -4.06 6.99 -20.80
N ILE A 45 -4.24 7.76 -19.72
CA ILE A 45 -3.55 7.55 -18.44
C ILE A 45 -3.90 6.18 -17.87
N ILE A 46 -5.19 5.79 -17.89
CA ILE A 46 -5.63 4.47 -17.40
C ILE A 46 -4.96 3.37 -18.22
N LEU A 47 -4.97 3.49 -19.56
CA LEU A 47 -4.34 2.52 -20.44
C LEU A 47 -2.83 2.43 -20.18
N CYS A 48 -2.12 3.55 -20.14
CA CYS A 48 -0.68 3.59 -19.87
C CYS A 48 -0.34 3.02 -18.49
N THR A 49 -1.18 3.25 -17.49
CA THR A 49 -1.02 2.67 -16.15
C THR A 49 -1.13 1.15 -16.19
N SER A 50 -2.10 0.61 -16.94
CA SER A 50 -2.26 -0.84 -17.13
C SER A 50 -1.05 -1.45 -17.84
N VAL A 51 -0.66 -0.87 -18.98
CA VAL A 51 0.48 -1.36 -19.78
C VAL A 51 1.78 -1.31 -18.99
N LYS A 52 2.00 -0.23 -18.22
CA LYS A 52 3.15 -0.11 -17.31
C LYS A 52 3.13 -1.23 -16.26
N ALA A 53 2.00 -1.46 -15.61
CA ALA A 53 1.88 -2.49 -14.58
C ALA A 53 2.18 -3.89 -15.14
N GLU A 54 1.62 -4.23 -16.30
CA GLU A 54 1.88 -5.51 -16.99
C GLU A 54 3.35 -5.68 -17.36
N ALA A 55 4.00 -4.62 -17.87
CA ALA A 55 5.42 -4.65 -18.21
C ALA A 55 6.30 -4.85 -16.96
N GLU A 56 5.97 -4.16 -15.86
CA GLU A 56 6.68 -4.34 -14.58
C GLU A 56 6.47 -5.73 -13.99
N ASP A 57 5.25 -6.29 -14.06
CA ASP A 57 4.96 -7.64 -13.57
C ASP A 57 5.75 -8.68 -14.37
N LYS A 58 5.81 -8.52 -15.70
CA LYS A 58 6.65 -9.37 -16.53
C LYS A 58 8.13 -9.27 -16.15
N LEU A 59 8.62 -8.06 -15.87
CA LEU A 59 9.99 -7.86 -15.40
C LEU A 59 10.25 -8.52 -14.04
N ARG A 60 9.29 -8.47 -13.11
CA ARG A 60 9.36 -9.16 -11.81
C ARG A 60 9.44 -10.67 -11.97
N GLU A 61 8.61 -11.25 -12.84
CA GLU A 61 8.65 -12.69 -13.16
C GLU A 61 10.02 -13.11 -13.69
N LEU A 62 10.55 -12.37 -14.67
CA LEU A 62 11.87 -12.65 -15.26
C LEU A 62 12.99 -12.50 -14.22
N ALA A 63 12.90 -11.49 -13.34
CA ALA A 63 13.89 -11.30 -12.28
C ALA A 63 13.88 -12.46 -11.27
N LEU A 64 12.70 -12.97 -10.90
CA LEU A 64 12.58 -14.13 -10.01
C LEU A 64 13.10 -15.41 -10.67
N GLN A 65 12.87 -15.58 -11.98
CA GLN A 65 13.44 -16.69 -12.75
C GLN A 65 14.96 -16.63 -12.77
N ALA A 66 15.54 -15.47 -13.11
CA ALA A 66 16.99 -15.27 -13.10
C ALA A 66 17.60 -15.51 -11.70
N TYR A 67 16.91 -15.11 -10.64
CA TYR A 67 17.32 -15.40 -9.27
C TYR A 67 17.27 -16.89 -8.93
N ALA A 68 16.24 -17.60 -9.38
CA ALA A 68 16.13 -19.05 -9.17
C ALA A 68 17.27 -19.81 -9.89
N GLU A 69 17.75 -19.29 -11.02
CA GLU A 69 18.85 -19.89 -11.78
C GLU A 69 20.24 -19.53 -11.23
N THR A 70 20.46 -18.27 -10.84
CA THR A 70 21.79 -17.75 -10.50
C THR A 70 22.04 -17.57 -9.00
N GLY A 71 20.98 -17.40 -8.21
CA GLY A 71 21.05 -16.97 -6.81
C GLY A 71 21.46 -15.50 -6.62
N GLU A 72 21.64 -14.72 -7.70
CA GLU A 72 22.10 -13.33 -7.61
C GLU A 72 20.97 -12.37 -7.26
N LYS A 73 21.14 -11.62 -6.16
CA LYS A 73 20.12 -10.65 -5.71
C LYS A 73 20.11 -9.36 -6.52
N ALA A 74 21.16 -9.07 -7.28
CA ALA A 74 21.28 -7.90 -8.14
C ALA A 74 21.17 -8.34 -9.60
N VAL A 75 19.94 -8.63 -10.04
CA VAL A 75 19.68 -9.26 -11.34
C VAL A 75 20.04 -8.33 -12.51
N ALA A 76 19.73 -7.04 -12.39
CA ALA A 76 20.03 -6.04 -13.40
C ALA A 76 20.12 -4.63 -12.77
N PRO A 77 20.66 -3.62 -13.47
CA PRO A 77 20.64 -2.23 -13.00
C PRO A 77 19.22 -1.76 -12.66
N GLY A 78 18.98 -1.44 -11.40
CA GLY A 78 17.65 -1.02 -10.92
C GLY A 78 16.66 -2.16 -10.66
N VAL A 79 17.05 -3.42 -10.81
CA VAL A 79 16.21 -4.60 -10.49
C VAL A 79 16.94 -5.48 -9.48
N GLY A 80 16.34 -5.64 -8.30
CA GLY A 80 16.90 -6.42 -7.20
C GLY A 80 15.91 -7.43 -6.64
N ILE A 81 16.42 -8.39 -5.86
CA ILE A 81 15.61 -9.38 -5.14
C ILE A 81 15.73 -9.14 -3.64
N ARG A 82 14.59 -8.99 -3.00
CA ARG A 82 14.46 -8.98 -1.55
C ARG A 82 13.96 -10.34 -1.09
N VAL A 83 14.74 -11.04 -0.29
CA VAL A 83 14.33 -12.30 0.32
C VAL A 83 13.80 -12.01 1.72
N ARG A 84 12.55 -12.35 1.98
CA ARG A 84 11.94 -12.27 3.31
C ARG A 84 11.85 -13.66 3.91
N THR A 85 12.37 -13.84 5.11
CA THR A 85 12.13 -15.04 5.91
C THR A 85 10.76 -14.92 6.58
N LEU A 86 9.85 -15.82 6.21
CA LEU A 86 8.59 -16.05 6.90
C LEU A 86 8.75 -17.14 7.95
N LEU A 87 8.12 -16.93 9.10
CA LEU A 87 8.07 -17.88 10.19
C LEU A 87 6.66 -18.48 10.25
N GLY A 88 6.56 -19.79 10.01
CA GLY A 88 5.34 -20.55 10.20
C GLY A 88 5.33 -21.17 11.59
N TYR A 89 4.33 -20.83 12.41
CA TYR A 89 4.16 -21.43 13.73
C TYR A 89 2.70 -21.36 14.20
N SER A 90 2.30 -22.27 15.07
CA SER A 90 1.03 -22.20 15.77
C SER A 90 1.13 -21.20 16.93
N THR A 91 0.21 -20.24 17.01
CA THR A 91 0.13 -19.29 18.13
C THR A 91 0.03 -20.02 19.49
N LYS A 92 -0.63 -21.18 19.53
CA LYS A 92 -0.78 -21.98 20.74
C LYS A 92 0.55 -22.57 21.18
N GLU A 93 1.28 -23.21 20.27
CA GLU A 93 2.59 -23.82 20.55
C GLU A 93 3.62 -22.75 20.92
N ALA A 94 3.61 -21.62 20.22
CA ALA A 94 4.46 -20.47 20.55
C ALA A 94 4.22 -19.95 21.97
N PHE A 95 2.96 -19.91 22.40
CA PHE A 95 2.60 -19.47 23.74
C PHE A 95 2.98 -20.51 24.82
N GLU A 96 2.72 -21.80 24.58
CA GLU A 96 3.11 -22.88 25.50
C GLU A 96 4.63 -22.90 25.70
N TRP A 97 5.40 -22.77 24.62
CA TRP A 97 6.85 -22.66 24.67
C TRP A 97 7.32 -21.41 25.43
N ALA A 98 6.66 -20.27 25.23
CA ALA A 98 6.98 -19.03 25.94
C ALA A 98 6.72 -19.12 27.46
N ILE A 99 5.68 -19.84 27.88
CA ILE A 99 5.42 -20.14 29.29
C ILE A 99 6.53 -21.03 29.86
N GLU A 100 6.88 -22.12 29.17
CA GLU A 100 7.91 -23.06 29.62
C GLU A 100 9.27 -22.36 29.83
N HIS A 101 9.62 -21.45 28.93
CA HIS A 101 10.87 -20.70 28.98
C HIS A 101 10.79 -19.42 29.83
N LYS A 102 9.63 -19.18 30.48
CA LYS A 102 9.36 -18.00 31.33
C LYS A 102 9.61 -16.66 30.61
N LEU A 103 9.36 -16.62 29.30
CA LEU A 103 9.66 -15.47 28.45
C LEU A 103 8.55 -14.43 28.47
N ALA A 104 7.28 -14.83 28.62
CA ALA A 104 6.16 -13.89 28.65
C ALA A 104 4.90 -14.45 29.33
N LEU A 105 4.13 -13.57 29.99
CA LEU A 105 2.78 -13.85 30.50
C LEU A 105 1.72 -13.85 29.37
N LYS A 106 2.05 -13.25 28.22
CA LYS A 106 1.25 -13.17 27.01
C LYS A 106 2.18 -13.23 25.80
N LEU A 107 1.82 -13.95 24.74
CA LEU A 107 2.63 -14.00 23.52
C LEU A 107 2.69 -12.60 22.86
N ASP A 108 3.88 -12.04 22.77
CA ASP A 108 4.20 -10.95 21.85
C ASP A 108 4.81 -11.55 20.58
N PRO A 109 4.10 -11.58 19.44
CA PRO A 109 4.58 -12.17 18.20
C PRO A 109 5.89 -11.55 17.73
N SER A 110 6.06 -10.23 17.85
CA SER A 110 7.26 -9.56 17.37
C SER A 110 8.50 -9.93 18.19
N ALA A 111 8.34 -10.10 19.50
CA ALA A 111 9.42 -10.57 20.37
C ALA A 111 9.73 -12.05 20.14
N PHE A 112 8.69 -12.88 20.01
CA PHE A 112 8.83 -14.31 19.71
C PHE A 112 9.54 -14.55 18.37
N GLU A 113 9.13 -13.85 17.31
CA GLU A 113 9.75 -13.97 15.98
C GLU A 113 11.23 -13.58 15.98
N LYS A 114 11.64 -12.59 16.80
CA LYS A 114 13.05 -12.23 16.96
C LYS A 114 13.85 -13.36 17.60
N ILE A 115 13.30 -14.00 18.63
CA ILE A 115 13.93 -15.15 19.30
C ILE A 115 13.97 -16.35 18.37
N ALA A 116 12.86 -16.64 17.68
CA ALA A 116 12.75 -17.74 16.74
C ALA A 116 13.74 -17.62 15.57
N LYS A 117 14.11 -16.41 15.15
CA LYS A 117 15.15 -16.19 14.11
C LYS A 117 16.55 -16.57 14.57
N THR A 118 16.85 -16.44 15.87
CA THR A 118 18.18 -16.73 16.43
C THR A 118 18.26 -18.11 17.08
N SER A 119 17.14 -18.64 17.53
CA SER A 119 17.04 -19.89 18.28
C SER A 119 16.32 -20.93 17.43
N ASN A 120 16.89 -22.13 17.32
CA ASN A 120 16.24 -23.23 16.63
C ASN A 120 15.08 -23.78 17.47
N ILE A 121 13.86 -23.29 17.23
CA ILE A 121 12.64 -23.73 17.92
C ILE A 121 11.99 -24.85 17.10
N PRO A 122 11.80 -26.07 17.64
CA PRO A 122 11.43 -27.25 16.85
C PRO A 122 10.11 -27.16 16.06
N PHE A 123 9.15 -26.36 16.51
CA PHE A 123 7.83 -26.20 15.87
C PHE A 123 7.74 -24.97 14.95
N VAL A 124 8.82 -24.20 14.80
CA VAL A 124 8.84 -23.05 13.90
C VAL A 124 9.45 -23.47 12.57
N SER A 125 8.68 -23.35 11.48
CA SER A 125 9.21 -23.47 10.13
C SER A 125 9.69 -22.12 9.62
N MET A 126 10.82 -22.11 8.93
CA MET A 126 11.32 -20.91 8.23
C MET A 126 11.22 -21.15 6.73
N THR A 127 10.52 -20.27 6.04
CA THR A 127 10.45 -20.27 4.58
C THR A 127 10.99 -18.95 4.05
N GLU A 128 11.81 -19.01 3.01
CA GLU A 128 12.28 -17.82 2.33
C GLU A 128 11.38 -17.51 1.13
N GLU A 129 10.82 -16.31 1.10
CA GLU A 129 10.05 -15.80 -0.03
C GLU A 129 10.85 -14.70 -0.73
N PRO A 130 11.39 -14.96 -1.94
CA PRO A 130 11.99 -13.93 -2.77
C PRO A 130 10.90 -13.06 -3.39
N THR A 131 11.13 -11.75 -3.39
CA THR A 131 10.28 -10.75 -4.04
C THR A 131 11.15 -9.85 -4.90
N ALA A 132 10.78 -9.65 -6.17
CA ALA A 132 11.46 -8.72 -7.04
C ALA A 132 11.09 -7.27 -6.70
N THR A 133 12.11 -6.41 -6.65
CA THR A 133 11.99 -4.97 -6.43
C THR A 133 12.56 -4.24 -7.62
N ILE A 134 11.81 -3.26 -8.13
CA ILE A 134 12.18 -2.43 -9.27
C ILE A 134 12.34 -1.00 -8.75
N ALA A 135 13.45 -0.35 -9.09
CA ALA A 135 13.71 1.03 -8.73
C ALA A 135 12.73 1.98 -9.44
N THR A 136 12.35 3.07 -8.78
CA THR A 136 11.46 4.09 -9.36
C THR A 136 12.03 4.69 -10.64
N GLU A 137 13.34 4.91 -10.66
CA GLU A 137 14.08 5.41 -11.81
C GLU A 137 14.90 4.26 -12.41
N LEU A 138 14.62 3.90 -13.66
CA LEU A 138 15.38 2.89 -14.41
C LEU A 138 16.16 3.58 -15.53
N ALA A 139 17.45 3.22 -15.64
CA ALA A 139 18.24 3.60 -16.80
C ALA A 139 17.90 2.68 -17.97
N ARG A 140 17.95 3.21 -19.20
CA ARG A 140 17.93 2.36 -20.40
C ARG A 140 19.20 1.52 -20.43
N VAL A 141 19.03 0.25 -20.73
CA VAL A 141 20.14 -0.67 -20.99
C VAL A 141 20.32 -0.73 -22.51
N GLU A 142 21.53 -0.43 -22.99
CA GLU A 142 21.90 -0.47 -24.41
C GLU A 142 22.21 -1.90 -24.89
#